data_AF-A0A1G0FUB2-F1
#
_entry.id   AF-A0A1G0FUB2-F1
#
_cell.length_a   1.000
_cell.length_b   1.000
_cell.length_c   1.000
_cell.angle_alpha   90.00
_cell.angle_beta   90.00
_cell.angle_gamma   90.00
#
_symmetry.space_group_name_H-M   'P 1'
#
loop_
_entity.id
_entity.type
_entity.pdbx_description
1 polymer ?
#
loop_
_entity_poly.entity_id
_entity_poly.type
_entity_poly.pdbx_seq_one_letter_code
_entity_poly.pdbx_strand_id
1 'polypeptide(L)'
;MNIHNKILYLTGLILLLASGCAGVAVPERAAVKEKETLIIYPDGTMEFKNRGMDEKDVVIYPDGRGGERAAVKMRVPLHPDFYRDTIIVDRKLPADEEQ
;
A
#
# COMPACT_ATOMS: atom_id res chain seq x y z
N MET A 1 -30.00 47.23 -41.82
CA MET A 1 -29.34 47.56 -40.52
C MET A 1 -30.09 46.78 -39.45
N ASN A 2 -29.54 45.78 -38.74
CA ASN A 2 -28.33 45.82 -37.95
C ASN A 2 -27.70 44.42 -37.84
N ILE A 3 -26.71 44.14 -38.69
CA ILE A 3 -25.91 42.91 -38.66
C ILE A 3 -24.76 43.03 -37.62
N HIS A 4 -24.49 44.24 -37.13
CA HIS A 4 -23.37 44.53 -36.22
C HIS A 4 -23.60 44.12 -34.75
N ASN A 5 -24.84 43.98 -34.28
CA ASN A 5 -25.10 43.66 -32.86
C ASN A 5 -25.08 42.16 -32.52
N LYS A 6 -25.11 41.25 -33.50
CA LYS A 6 -25.02 39.80 -33.23
C LYS A 6 -23.59 39.29 -33.17
N ILE A 7 -22.66 39.97 -33.84
CA ILE A 7 -21.24 39.58 -33.88
C ILE A 7 -20.52 39.93 -32.57
N LEU A 8 -20.97 40.96 -31.85
CA LEU A 8 -20.33 41.43 -30.61
C LEU A 8 -20.53 40.48 -29.41
N TYR A 9 -21.63 39.72 -29.39
CA TYR A 9 -21.90 38.77 -28.29
C TYR A 9 -21.20 37.42 -28.49
N LEU A 10 -20.87 37.04 -29.73
CA LEU A 10 -20.30 35.73 -30.03
C LEU A 10 -18.80 35.66 -29.74
N THR A 11 -18.09 36.80 -29.76
CA THR A 11 -16.65 36.85 -29.52
C THR A 11 -16.27 36.96 -28.04
N GLY A 12 -17.18 37.40 -27.17
CA GLY A 12 -16.94 37.49 -25.73
C GLY A 12 -17.04 36.16 -24.97
N LEU A 13 -17.77 35.18 -25.51
CA LEU A 13 -18.01 33.89 -24.84
C LEU A 13 -16.85 32.88 -24.99
N ILE A 14 -15.95 33.10 -25.96
CA ILE A 14 -14.87 32.15 -26.29
C ILE A 14 -13.66 32.32 -25.36
N LEU A 15 -13.53 33.46 -24.65
CA LEU A 15 -12.35 33.76 -23.82
C LEU A 15 -12.42 33.22 -22.38
N LEU A 16 -13.51 32.57 -21.98
CA LEU A 16 -13.70 32.05 -20.62
C LEU A 16 -13.23 30.59 -20.42
N LEU A 17 -12.79 29.90 -21.47
CA LEU A 17 -12.42 28.47 -21.42
C LEU A 17 -10.90 28.22 -21.25
N ALA A 18 -10.10 29.27 -21.10
CA ALA A 18 -8.64 29.15 -20.95
C ALA A 18 -8.15 29.15 -19.49
N SER A 19 -9.04 28.99 -18.51
CA SER A 19 -8.62 28.66 -17.13
C SER A 19 -8.25 27.18 -17.07
N GLY A 20 -7.17 26.82 -17.74
CA GLY A 20 -6.55 25.51 -17.61
C GLY A 20 -6.24 25.29 -16.13
N CYS A 21 -6.85 24.26 -15.54
CA CYS A 21 -6.29 23.64 -14.37
C CYS A 21 -4.87 23.22 -14.74
N ALA A 22 -3.89 24.00 -14.31
CA ALA A 22 -2.52 23.52 -14.18
C ALA A 22 -2.60 22.37 -13.19
N GLY A 23 -2.83 21.16 -13.72
CA GLY A 23 -2.65 19.93 -12.99
C GLY A 23 -1.20 19.92 -12.58
N VAL A 24 -0.93 20.38 -11.37
CA VAL A 24 0.33 20.11 -10.70
C VAL A 24 0.35 18.59 -10.64
N ALA A 25 1.11 17.97 -11.54
CA ALA A 25 1.48 16.58 -11.42
C ALA A 25 2.31 16.51 -10.14
N VAL A 26 1.62 16.29 -9.02
CA VAL A 26 2.28 15.95 -7.76
C VAL A 26 3.03 14.67 -8.09
N PRO A 27 4.38 14.67 -8.05
CA PRO A 27 5.08 13.41 -8.18
C PRO A 27 4.56 12.55 -7.05
N GLU A 28 3.94 11.43 -7.40
CA GLU A 28 3.62 10.36 -6.46
C GLU A 28 4.96 9.95 -5.87
N ARG A 29 5.35 10.62 -4.77
CA ARG A 29 6.48 10.21 -3.94
C ARG A 29 6.16 8.77 -3.65
N ALA A 30 6.94 7.86 -4.25
CA ALA A 30 6.84 6.43 -4.03
C ALA A 30 6.70 6.24 -2.53
N ALA A 31 5.48 5.98 -2.06
CA ALA A 31 5.22 5.82 -0.66
C ALA A 31 6.11 4.66 -0.26
N VAL A 32 7.11 4.92 0.59
CA VAL A 32 7.97 3.87 1.13
C VAL A 32 7.04 3.00 1.94
N LYS A 33 6.50 1.97 1.29
CA LYS A 33 5.58 1.04 1.91
C LYS A 33 6.39 0.34 2.98
N GLU A 34 6.07 0.62 4.24
CA GLU A 34 6.73 -0.01 5.37
C GLU A 34 6.72 -1.53 5.15
N LYS A 35 7.89 -2.15 5.36
CA LYS A 35 8.01 -3.58 5.19
C LYS A 35 7.13 -4.24 6.24
N GLU A 36 6.27 -5.13 5.79
CA GLU A 36 5.36 -5.84 6.67
C GLU A 36 6.14 -6.95 7.39
N THR A 37 5.87 -7.09 8.69
CA THR A 37 6.60 -8.02 9.58
C THR A 37 5.62 -9.01 10.20
N LEU A 38 6.01 -10.28 10.22
CA LEU A 38 5.41 -11.33 11.03
C LEU A 38 6.25 -11.48 12.30
N ILE A 39 5.63 -11.28 13.45
CA ILE A 39 6.26 -11.47 14.75
C ILE A 39 6.04 -12.92 15.19
N ILE A 40 7.10 -13.60 15.61
CA ILE A 40 7.03 -14.93 16.21
C ILE A 40 7.52 -14.83 17.65
N TYR A 41 6.67 -15.19 18.59
CA TYR A 41 6.98 -15.20 20.01
C TYR A 41 7.65 -16.52 20.42
N PRO A 42 8.35 -16.54 21.58
CA PRO A 42 9.03 -17.74 22.08
C PRO A 42 8.12 -18.94 22.31
N ASP A 43 6.85 -18.70 22.62
CA ASP A 43 5.83 -19.74 22.80
C ASP A 43 5.31 -20.32 21.47
N GLY A 44 5.84 -19.85 20.33
CA GLY A 44 5.45 -20.25 18.98
C GLY A 44 4.22 -19.51 18.46
N THR A 45 3.62 -18.61 19.23
CA THR A 45 2.52 -17.78 18.73
C THR A 45 3.03 -16.81 17.67
N MET A 46 2.18 -16.52 16.69
CA MET A 46 2.52 -15.69 15.54
C MET A 46 1.54 -14.54 15.39
N GLU A 47 2.06 -13.35 15.12
CA GLU A 47 1.26 -12.15 14.94
C GLU A 47 1.62 -11.42 13.65
N PHE A 48 0.60 -11.09 12.85
CA PHE A 48 0.74 -10.30 11.63
C PHE A 48 -0.30 -9.16 11.61
N LYS A 49 0.19 -7.92 11.67
CA LYS A 49 -0.63 -6.70 11.73
C LYS A 49 -1.63 -6.70 12.89
N ASN A 50 -1.15 -6.95 14.11
CA ASN A 50 -1.97 -7.01 15.33
C ASN A 50 -3.07 -8.09 15.28
N ARG A 51 -2.82 -9.18 14.55
CA ARG A 51 -3.72 -10.33 14.47
C ARG A 51 -2.93 -11.62 14.65
N GLY A 52 -3.44 -12.50 15.52
CA GLY A 52 -2.93 -13.85 15.65
C GLY A 52 -3.07 -14.63 14.33
N MET A 53 -2.05 -15.40 14.01
CA MET A 53 -1.98 -16.20 12.78
C MET A 53 -1.97 -17.70 13.13
N ASP A 54 -2.82 -18.46 12.43
CA ASP A 54 -2.74 -19.93 12.45
C ASP A 54 -1.50 -20.39 11.69
N GLU A 55 -0.85 -21.44 12.18
CA GLU A 55 0.35 -22.03 11.53
C GLU A 55 0.09 -22.45 10.08
N LYS A 56 -1.08 -23.02 9.78
CA LYS A 56 -1.48 -23.41 8.40
C LYS A 56 -1.56 -22.24 7.41
N ASP A 57 -1.72 -21.01 7.91
CA ASP A 57 -1.88 -19.79 7.11
C ASP A 57 -0.52 -19.09 6.87
N VAL A 58 0.59 -19.67 7.36
CA VAL A 58 1.93 -19.09 7.31
C VAL A 58 2.92 -20.12 6.77
N VAL A 59 3.80 -19.68 5.86
CA VAL A 59 4.96 -20.48 5.42
C VAL A 59 6.21 -19.66 5.66
N ILE A 60 7.13 -20.15 6.47
CA ILE A 60 8.42 -19.51 6.78
C ILE A 60 9.51 -20.17 5.93
N TYR A 61 10.40 -19.35 5.36
CA TYR A 61 11.50 -19.82 4.53
C TYR A 61 12.74 -18.92 4.66
N PRO A 62 13.96 -19.45 4.43
CA PRO A 62 15.17 -18.66 4.51
C PRO A 62 15.21 -17.60 3.40
N ASP A 63 15.75 -16.42 3.72
CA ASP A 63 15.90 -15.32 2.75
C ASP A 63 17.15 -15.43 1.86
N GLY A 64 18.01 -16.42 2.14
CA GLY A 64 19.28 -16.66 1.45
C GLY A 64 20.45 -15.78 1.91
N ARG A 65 20.25 -14.92 2.92
CA ARG A 65 21.23 -13.97 3.48
C ARG A 65 21.42 -14.13 5.00
N GLY A 66 20.90 -15.22 5.56
CA GLY A 66 20.95 -15.50 7.00
C GLY A 66 19.74 -14.96 7.78
N GLY A 67 18.74 -14.40 7.10
CA GLY A 67 17.44 -14.03 7.67
C GLY A 67 16.31 -14.97 7.23
N GLU A 68 15.09 -14.60 7.61
CA GLU A 68 13.88 -15.35 7.31
C GLU A 68 12.82 -14.44 6.67
N ARG A 69 12.04 -15.05 5.77
CA ARG A 69 10.84 -14.45 5.18
C ARG A 69 9.64 -15.33 5.45
N ALA A 70 8.46 -14.73 5.31
CA ALA A 70 7.21 -15.45 5.41
C ALA A 70 6.29 -15.16 4.22
N ALA A 71 5.56 -16.20 3.82
CA ALA A 71 4.39 -16.10 2.99
C ALA A 71 3.16 -16.23 3.87
N VAL A 72 2.35 -15.17 3.94
CA VAL A 72 1.16 -15.11 4.81
C VAL A 72 -0.10 -15.16 3.95
N LYS A 73 -1.04 -16.05 4.31
CA LYS A 73 -2.34 -16.16 3.65
C LYS A 73 -3.19 -14.92 3.93
N MET A 74 -3.56 -14.22 2.86
CA MET A 74 -4.37 -13.01 2.88
C MET A 74 -5.81 -13.35 2.54
N ARG A 75 -6.73 -12.86 3.38
CA ARG A 75 -8.18 -12.91 3.14
C ARG A 75 -8.66 -11.49 2.89
N VAL A 76 -8.90 -11.15 1.62
CA VAL A 76 -9.37 -9.82 1.22
C VAL A 76 -10.78 -9.99 0.64
N PRO A 77 -11.77 -9.18 1.07
CA PRO A 77 -13.12 -9.26 0.52
C PRO A 77 -13.10 -9.18 -1.01
N LEU A 78 -13.94 -10.00 -1.66
CA LEU A 78 -14.09 -10.06 -3.12
C LEU A 78 -12.86 -10.53 -3.90
N HIS A 79 -11.86 -11.11 -3.21
CA HIS A 79 -10.71 -11.75 -3.84
C HIS A 79 -10.54 -13.18 -3.30
N PRO A 80 -10.11 -14.14 -4.14
CA PRO A 80 -9.68 -15.45 -3.65
C PRO A 80 -8.54 -15.29 -2.65
N ASP A 81 -8.44 -16.23 -1.72
CA ASP A 81 -7.31 -16.31 -0.82
C ASP A 81 -5.99 -16.41 -1.63
N PHE A 82 -4.97 -15.67 -1.21
CA PHE A 82 -3.63 -15.71 -1.80
C PHE A 82 -2.56 -15.56 -0.74
N TYR A 83 -1.34 -15.97 -1.04
CA TYR A 83 -0.19 -15.75 -0.15
C TYR A 83 0.55 -14.47 -0.54
N ARG A 84 0.88 -13.65 0.46
CA ARG A 84 1.80 -12.52 0.30
C ARG A 84 3.16 -12.93 0.85
N ASP A 85 4.18 -12.96 0.00
CA ASP A 85 5.54 -13.45 0.24
C ASP A 85 6.56 -12.33 0.51
N THR A 86 6.09 -11.09 0.67
CA THR A 86 6.95 -9.94 0.91
C THR A 86 7.32 -9.74 2.38
N ILE A 87 6.91 -10.64 3.28
CA ILE A 87 6.91 -10.44 4.73
C ILE A 87 8.27 -10.82 5.33
N ILE A 88 8.76 -9.98 6.25
CA ILE A 88 9.96 -10.27 7.05
C ILE A 88 9.54 -10.97 8.33
N VAL A 89 10.34 -11.92 8.80
CA VAL A 89 10.13 -12.57 10.11
C VAL A 89 10.95 -11.84 11.18
N ASP A 90 10.32 -11.53 12.31
CA ASP A 90 10.95 -11.01 13.52
C ASP A 90 10.68 -11.98 14.68
N ARG A 91 11.73 -12.62 15.21
CA ARG A 91 11.62 -13.55 16.33
C ARG A 91 11.92 -12.81 17.62
N LYS A 92 10.96 -12.77 18.54
CA LYS A 92 11.18 -12.20 19.86
C LYS A 92 12.02 -13.14 20.71
N LEU A 93 12.94 -12.55 21.45
CA LEU A 93 13.71 -13.25 22.47
C LEU A 93 12.81 -13.54 23.67
N PRO A 94 13.09 -14.60 24.43
CA PRO A 94 12.41 -14.85 25.68
C PRO A 94 12.78 -13.74 26.68
N ALA A 95 11.83 -13.35 27.54
CA ALA A 95 11.92 -12.13 28.38
C ALA A 95 13.08 -12.15 29.38
N ASP A 96 13.68 -13.31 29.60
CA ASP A 96 14.85 -13.59 30.43
C ASP A 96 16.20 -13.31 29.72
N GLU A 97 16.19 -13.04 28.41
CA GLU A 97 17.38 -12.76 27.60
C GLU A 97 17.51 -11.29 27.15
N GLU A 98 16.60 -10.40 27.59
CA GLU A 98 16.74 -8.95 27.42
C GLU A 98 17.72 -8.39 28.49
N GLN A 99 19.01 -8.73 28.39
CA GLN A 99 20.09 -8.17 29.23
C GLN A 99 20.96 -7.17 28.48
#